data_AF-A0A2S0MCW4-F1
#
_entry.id   AF-A0A2S0MCW4-F1
#
_cell.length_a   1.000
_cell.length_b   1.000
_cell.length_c   1.000
_cell.angle_alpha   90.00
_cell.angle_beta   90.00
_cell.angle_gamma   90.00
#
_symmetry.space_group_name_H-M   'P 1'
#
loop_
_entity.id
_entity.type
_entity.pdbx_description
1 polymer ?
#
loop_
_entity_poly.entity_id
_entity_poly.type
_entity_poly.pdbx_seq_one_letter_code
_entity_poly.pdbx_strand_id
1 'polypeptide(L)'
;MLLNQQLPAQTAPAPAAHLVMKLADALRAARAMLATAESCTGGLIAAACTDLAGSSDWFERGFVTYSNAAKSELLGVPAALIDQHGAVSEAVALAMAEGAVRHSHAQVSVAVTGVAGPGGGSAAKPVGTVWVAWCVGGCAEAQCLHLDGDRAAVRAQTVQHALQGLLSRLANGAA
;
A
#
# COMPACT_ATOMS: atom_id res chain seq x y z
N MET A 1 29.18 -35.39 -7.94
CA MET A 1 29.27 -34.52 -6.75
C MET A 1 29.36 -33.07 -7.24
N LEU A 2 28.22 -32.42 -7.43
CA LEU A 2 28.15 -30.97 -7.66
C LEU A 2 27.61 -30.37 -6.37
N LEU A 3 28.41 -29.54 -5.72
CA LEU A 3 28.07 -28.86 -4.48
C LEU A 3 26.88 -27.93 -4.72
N ASN A 4 25.75 -28.29 -4.11
CA ASN A 4 24.60 -27.43 -3.97
C ASN A 4 24.97 -26.32 -2.97
N GLN A 5 25.62 -25.25 -3.44
CA GLN A 5 25.82 -24.07 -2.61
C GLN A 5 24.47 -23.33 -2.53
N GLN A 6 23.69 -23.68 -1.52
CA GLN A 6 22.63 -22.81 -1.04
C GLN A 6 23.26 -21.48 -0.62
N LEU A 7 23.06 -20.45 -1.44
CA LEU A 7 23.19 -19.08 -0.99
C LEU A 7 22.30 -18.93 0.25
N PRO A 8 22.81 -18.38 1.37
CA PRO A 8 21.95 -18.11 2.51
C PRO A 8 20.85 -17.16 2.03
N ALA A 9 19.59 -17.57 2.18
CA ALA A 9 18.47 -16.67 2.07
C ALA A 9 18.68 -15.60 3.16
N GLN A 10 19.19 -14.45 2.76
CA GLN A 10 19.23 -13.27 3.61
C GLN A 10 17.80 -12.77 3.76
N THR A 11 17.01 -13.47 4.57
CA THR A 11 15.75 -12.93 5.06
C THR A 11 16.12 -11.91 6.12
N ALA A 12 16.41 -10.69 5.67
CA ALA A 12 16.29 -9.54 6.55
C ALA A 12 14.92 -9.64 7.24
N PRO A 13 14.82 -9.58 8.58
CA PRO A 13 13.52 -9.52 9.22
C PRO A 13 12.78 -8.33 8.60
N ALA A 14 11.68 -8.61 7.89
CA ALA A 14 10.96 -7.59 7.14
C ALA A 14 10.60 -6.48 8.14
N PRO A 15 11.04 -5.22 7.94
CA PRO A 15 10.85 -4.11 8.88
C PRO A 15 9.39 -3.81 9.30
N ALA A 16 8.43 -4.56 8.76
CA ALA A 16 7.00 -4.43 8.99
C ALA A 16 6.34 -5.63 9.71
N ALA A 17 7.07 -6.72 10.03
CA ALA A 17 6.43 -7.93 10.60
C ALA A 17 5.64 -7.66 11.88
N HIS A 18 6.17 -6.84 12.80
CA HIS A 18 5.45 -6.41 14.00
C HIS A 18 4.21 -5.57 13.71
N LEU A 19 4.26 -4.72 12.69
CA LEU A 19 3.11 -3.92 12.26
C LEU A 19 2.02 -4.81 11.66
N VAL A 20 2.41 -5.81 10.86
CA VAL A 20 1.49 -6.78 10.27
C VAL A 20 0.76 -7.58 11.36
N MET A 21 1.47 -8.07 12.39
CA MET A 21 0.84 -8.78 13.51
C MET A 21 -0.19 -7.91 14.23
N LYS A 22 0.16 -6.66 14.58
CA LYS A 22 -0.78 -5.73 15.21
C LYS A 22 -1.98 -5.39 14.32
N LEU A 23 -1.74 -5.24 13.03
CA LEU A 23 -2.78 -4.97 12.05
C LEU A 23 -3.75 -6.14 11.93
N ALA A 24 -3.23 -7.38 11.91
CA ALA A 24 -4.04 -8.59 11.91
C ALA A 24 -4.95 -8.65 13.15
N ASP A 25 -4.41 -8.38 14.34
CA ASP A 25 -5.19 -8.37 15.58
C ASP A 25 -6.28 -7.30 15.57
N ALA A 26 -5.95 -6.08 15.12
CA ALA A 26 -6.91 -4.98 15.02
C ALA A 26 -8.05 -5.28 14.04
N LEU A 27 -7.73 -5.82 12.86
CA LEU A 27 -8.73 -6.16 11.83
C LEU A 27 -9.63 -7.33 12.28
N ARG A 28 -9.07 -8.36 12.91
CA ARG A 28 -9.85 -9.46 13.50
C ARG A 28 -10.79 -8.97 14.58
N ALA A 29 -10.31 -8.10 15.47
CA ALA A 29 -11.14 -7.51 16.53
C ALA A 29 -12.30 -6.69 15.94
N ALA A 30 -12.05 -5.96 14.85
CA ALA A 30 -13.07 -5.19 14.12
C ALA A 30 -13.96 -6.05 13.20
N ARG A 31 -13.67 -7.36 13.04
CA ARG A 31 -14.28 -8.23 12.01
C ARG A 31 -14.23 -7.61 10.61
N ALA A 32 -13.13 -6.92 10.33
CA ALA A 32 -12.92 -6.21 9.08
C ALA A 32 -11.86 -6.93 8.25
N MET A 33 -12.03 -6.88 6.94
CA MET A 33 -11.08 -7.37 5.96
C MET A 33 -10.37 -6.19 5.29
N LEU A 34 -9.09 -6.38 4.94
CA LEU A 34 -8.23 -5.41 4.26
C LEU A 34 -8.13 -5.68 2.75
N ALA A 35 -8.24 -4.63 1.94
CA ALA A 35 -7.77 -4.62 0.56
C ALA A 35 -6.59 -3.64 0.35
N THR A 36 -5.62 -3.97 -0.49
CA THR A 36 -4.52 -3.05 -0.85
C THR A 36 -4.63 -2.58 -2.29
N ALA A 37 -4.25 -1.33 -2.58
CA ALA A 37 -4.11 -0.80 -3.95
C ALA A 37 -2.71 -0.22 -4.16
N GLU A 38 -1.88 -0.94 -4.91
CA GLU A 38 -0.45 -0.70 -4.99
C GLU A 38 0.02 -0.30 -6.39
N SER A 39 0.73 0.82 -6.49
CA SER A 39 1.47 1.20 -7.69
C SER A 39 2.97 1.02 -7.47
N CYS A 40 3.67 2.01 -6.90
CA CYS A 40 5.14 1.99 -6.81
C CYS A 40 5.74 0.90 -5.91
N THR A 41 4.96 0.36 -4.96
CA THR A 41 5.36 -0.78 -4.12
C THR A 41 5.22 -2.11 -4.86
N GLY A 42 4.34 -2.23 -5.87
CA GLY A 42 4.24 -3.41 -6.72
C GLY A 42 3.85 -4.69 -5.97
N GLY A 43 2.95 -4.61 -5.00
CA GLY A 43 2.45 -5.76 -4.25
C GLY A 43 3.23 -6.07 -2.97
N LEU A 44 4.17 -5.22 -2.56
CA LEU A 44 4.95 -5.45 -1.34
C LEU A 44 4.13 -5.32 -0.05
N ILE A 45 3.07 -4.50 -0.03
CA ILE A 45 2.19 -4.41 1.13
C ILE A 45 1.38 -5.70 1.23
N ALA A 46 0.77 -6.14 0.12
CA ALA A 46 0.08 -7.42 0.05
C ALA A 46 1.00 -8.58 0.46
N ALA A 47 2.22 -8.63 -0.08
CA ALA A 47 3.20 -9.66 0.27
C ALA A 47 3.51 -9.68 1.77
N ALA A 48 3.75 -8.51 2.39
CA ALA A 48 3.99 -8.41 3.82
C ALA A 48 2.79 -8.89 4.65
N CYS A 49 1.56 -8.60 4.23
CA CYS A 49 0.35 -9.10 4.88
C CYS A 49 0.19 -10.62 4.76
N THR A 50 0.40 -11.16 3.56
CA THR A 50 0.20 -12.59 3.27
C THR A 50 1.32 -13.50 3.78
N ASP A 51 2.48 -12.93 4.11
CA ASP A 51 3.59 -13.65 4.74
C ASP A 51 3.24 -14.11 6.17
N LEU A 52 2.28 -13.43 6.83
CA LEU A 52 1.74 -13.87 8.11
C LEU A 52 0.72 -15.02 7.91
N ALA A 53 0.98 -16.16 8.55
CA ALA A 53 0.05 -17.29 8.58
C ALA A 53 -1.32 -16.88 9.15
N GLY A 54 -2.40 -17.41 8.54
CA GLY A 54 -3.77 -17.02 8.89
C GLY A 54 -4.19 -15.63 8.37
N SER A 55 -3.48 -15.12 7.35
CA SER A 55 -3.83 -13.88 6.64
C SER A 55 -5.20 -13.95 5.94
N SER A 56 -5.68 -15.14 5.60
CA SER A 56 -7.02 -15.37 5.02
C SER A 56 -8.17 -14.83 5.87
N ASP A 57 -7.97 -14.63 7.17
CA ASP A 57 -9.02 -14.22 8.10
C ASP A 57 -9.21 -12.70 8.17
N TRP A 58 -8.31 -11.92 7.56
CA TRP A 58 -8.29 -10.45 7.67
C TRP A 58 -7.74 -9.73 6.43
N PHE A 59 -7.12 -10.44 5.49
CA PHE A 59 -6.66 -9.91 4.20
C PHE A 59 -7.50 -10.50 3.07
N GLU A 60 -8.16 -9.65 2.29
CA GLU A 60 -9.10 -10.09 1.26
C GLU A 60 -8.44 -10.16 -0.11
N ARG A 61 -7.87 -9.04 -0.60
CA ARG A 61 -7.12 -9.01 -1.86
C ARG A 61 -6.15 -7.85 -1.97
N GLY A 62 -5.24 -7.94 -2.92
CA GLY A 62 -4.40 -6.84 -3.37
C GLY A 62 -4.64 -6.50 -4.84
N PHE A 63 -4.74 -5.21 -5.14
CA PHE A 63 -4.74 -4.68 -6.50
C PHE A 63 -3.35 -4.11 -6.80
N VAL A 64 -2.70 -4.57 -7.87
CA VAL A 64 -1.49 -3.92 -8.38
C VAL A 64 -1.87 -3.12 -9.62
N THR A 65 -2.00 -1.80 -9.47
CA THR A 65 -2.48 -0.87 -10.50
C THR A 65 -1.38 0.06 -11.00
N TYR A 66 -0.32 -0.54 -11.55
CA TYR A 66 0.90 0.18 -11.92
C TYR A 66 0.66 1.24 -13.02
N SER A 67 -0.15 0.93 -14.03
CA SER A 67 -0.49 1.86 -15.11
C SER A 67 -1.67 2.76 -14.75
N ASN A 68 -1.82 3.88 -15.45
CA ASN A 68 -2.99 4.75 -15.31
C ASN A 68 -4.28 4.01 -15.70
N ALA A 69 -4.24 3.23 -16.79
CA ALA A 69 -5.36 2.41 -17.22
C ALA A 69 -5.80 1.41 -16.13
N ALA A 70 -4.85 0.73 -15.47
CA ALA A 70 -5.17 -0.21 -14.40
C ALA A 70 -5.82 0.47 -13.19
N LYS A 71 -5.42 1.71 -12.86
CA LYS A 71 -6.09 2.50 -11.80
C LYS A 71 -7.56 2.75 -12.16
N SER A 72 -7.84 3.07 -13.41
CA SER A 72 -9.21 3.31 -13.88
C SER A 72 -10.02 2.02 -13.97
N GLU A 73 -9.47 0.96 -14.57
CA GLU A 73 -10.17 -0.29 -14.85
C GLU A 73 -10.47 -1.10 -13.57
N LEU A 74 -9.52 -1.17 -12.64
CA LEU A 74 -9.62 -2.06 -11.48
C LEU A 74 -10.16 -1.36 -10.23
N LEU A 75 -9.94 -0.04 -10.11
CA LEU A 75 -10.32 0.73 -8.92
C LEU A 75 -11.34 1.83 -9.23
N GLY A 76 -11.73 2.01 -10.49
CA GLY A 76 -12.69 3.04 -10.88
C GLY A 76 -12.15 4.47 -10.71
N VAL A 77 -10.83 4.67 -10.70
CA VAL A 77 -10.24 6.01 -10.65
C VAL A 77 -10.62 6.76 -11.95
N PRO A 78 -11.27 7.93 -11.89
CA PRO A 78 -11.63 8.65 -13.10
C PRO A 78 -10.38 9.05 -13.88
N ALA A 79 -10.32 8.73 -15.18
CA ALA A 79 -9.19 9.08 -16.04
C ALA A 79 -8.90 10.60 -16.02
N ALA A 80 -9.95 11.42 -16.04
CA ALA A 80 -9.82 12.88 -15.94
C ALA A 80 -9.11 13.36 -14.66
N LEU A 81 -9.26 12.63 -13.54
CA LEU A 81 -8.57 12.95 -12.28
C LEU A 81 -7.06 12.72 -12.40
N ILE A 82 -6.67 11.65 -13.11
CA ILE A 82 -5.28 11.34 -13.41
C ILE A 82 -4.71 12.37 -14.39
N ASP A 83 -5.45 12.77 -15.40
CA ASP A 83 -5.02 13.78 -16.37
C ASP A 83 -4.80 15.15 -15.72
N GLN A 84 -5.70 15.55 -14.80
CA GLN A 84 -5.66 16.84 -14.13
C GLN A 84 -4.56 16.92 -13.05
N HIS A 85 -4.41 15.89 -12.21
CA HIS A 85 -3.53 15.94 -11.04
C HIS A 85 -2.25 15.10 -11.19
N GLY A 86 -2.20 14.22 -12.19
CA GLY A 86 -1.18 13.20 -12.34
C GLY A 86 -1.42 12.00 -11.40
N ALA A 87 -0.88 10.85 -11.79
CA ALA A 87 -1.04 9.60 -11.03
C ALA A 87 -0.45 9.64 -9.61
N VAL A 88 0.55 10.49 -9.37
CA VAL A 88 1.16 10.72 -8.05
C VAL A 88 0.60 12.03 -7.50
N SER A 89 -0.56 11.92 -6.84
CA SER A 89 -1.30 13.04 -6.25
C SER A 89 -2.22 12.55 -5.14
N GLU A 90 -2.65 13.46 -4.27
CA GLU A 90 -3.64 13.21 -3.23
C GLU A 90 -4.94 12.64 -3.80
N ALA A 91 -5.50 13.31 -4.80
CA ALA A 91 -6.78 12.98 -5.40
C ALA A 91 -6.79 11.55 -5.97
N VAL A 92 -5.72 11.15 -6.65
CA VAL A 92 -5.59 9.78 -7.18
C VAL A 92 -5.40 8.76 -6.05
N ALA A 93 -4.63 9.08 -5.01
CA ALA A 93 -4.44 8.17 -3.88
C ALA A 93 -5.75 7.91 -3.12
N LEU A 94 -6.54 8.96 -2.86
CA LEU A 94 -7.87 8.86 -2.24
C LEU A 94 -8.81 8.01 -3.10
N ALA A 95 -8.89 8.30 -4.41
CA ALA A 95 -9.72 7.53 -5.34
C ALA A 95 -9.30 6.06 -5.42
N MET A 96 -8.00 5.76 -5.36
CA MET A 96 -7.48 4.39 -5.29
C MET A 96 -7.91 3.68 -3.99
N ALA A 97 -7.82 4.36 -2.84
CA ALA A 97 -8.21 3.78 -1.55
C ALA A 97 -9.72 3.48 -1.49
N GLU A 98 -10.55 4.44 -1.86
CA GLU A 98 -12.00 4.24 -1.96
C GLU A 98 -12.35 3.15 -2.98
N GLY A 99 -11.71 3.18 -4.14
CA GLY A 99 -11.88 2.18 -5.20
C GLY A 99 -11.56 0.77 -4.72
N ALA A 100 -10.50 0.60 -3.92
CA ALA A 100 -10.13 -0.70 -3.38
C ALA A 100 -11.24 -1.28 -2.48
N VAL A 101 -11.89 -0.45 -1.65
CA VAL A 101 -13.06 -0.87 -0.86
C VAL A 101 -14.25 -1.16 -1.78
N ARG A 102 -14.58 -0.25 -2.71
CA ARG A 102 -15.74 -0.40 -3.62
C ARG A 102 -15.67 -1.64 -4.52
N HIS A 103 -14.47 -2.06 -4.91
CA HIS A 103 -14.24 -3.18 -5.85
C HIS A 103 -13.78 -4.48 -5.17
N SER A 104 -13.95 -4.60 -3.86
CA SER A 104 -13.62 -5.80 -3.08
C SER A 104 -14.70 -6.17 -2.07
N HIS A 105 -14.46 -7.20 -1.27
CA HIS A 105 -15.29 -7.52 -0.10
C HIS A 105 -14.69 -6.98 1.22
N ALA A 106 -13.68 -6.11 1.11
CA ALA A 106 -13.02 -5.49 2.25
C ALA A 106 -13.81 -4.30 2.81
N GLN A 107 -13.61 -4.00 4.10
CA GLN A 107 -14.19 -2.82 4.76
C GLN A 107 -13.16 -1.70 4.90
N VAL A 108 -11.88 -2.04 4.71
CA VAL A 108 -10.74 -1.20 4.98
C VAL A 108 -9.76 -1.31 3.82
N SER A 109 -9.12 -0.20 3.45
CA SER A 109 -8.06 -0.24 2.45
C SER A 109 -6.85 0.62 2.77
N VAL A 110 -5.75 0.29 2.10
CA VAL A 110 -4.60 1.19 1.93
C VAL A 110 -4.21 1.26 0.45
N ALA A 111 -3.94 2.46 -0.04
CA ALA A 111 -3.52 2.72 -1.40
C ALA A 111 -2.20 3.49 -1.44
N VAL A 112 -1.34 3.19 -2.42
CA VAL A 112 -0.05 3.87 -2.61
C VAL A 112 0.24 4.20 -4.07
N THR A 113 0.65 5.43 -4.32
CA THR A 113 1.12 5.91 -5.63
C THR A 113 2.28 6.88 -5.45
N GLY A 114 3.38 6.69 -6.19
CA GLY A 114 4.61 7.43 -5.93
C GLY A 114 5.71 7.24 -6.96
N VAL A 115 6.77 8.03 -6.80
CA VAL A 115 7.98 7.99 -7.62
C VAL A 115 9.10 7.31 -6.83
N ALA A 116 9.21 5.99 -6.97
CA ALA A 116 10.25 5.23 -6.27
C ALA A 116 11.67 5.41 -6.86
N GLY A 117 11.82 6.02 -8.04
CA GLY A 117 13.13 6.21 -8.67
C GLY A 117 13.70 4.98 -9.40
N PRO A 118 14.93 5.08 -9.92
CA PRO A 118 15.83 6.24 -9.81
C PRO A 118 15.44 7.42 -10.73
N GLY A 119 14.57 7.20 -11.72
CA GLY A 119 14.03 8.24 -12.60
C GLY A 119 12.55 8.55 -12.34
N GLY A 120 11.94 9.37 -13.20
CA GLY A 120 10.51 9.69 -13.17
C GLY A 120 10.13 10.81 -12.19
N GLY A 121 11.11 11.40 -11.50
CA GLY A 121 10.92 12.59 -10.68
C GLY A 121 10.90 13.88 -11.50
N SER A 122 10.39 14.94 -10.88
CA SER A 122 10.41 16.32 -11.39
C SER A 122 10.72 17.28 -10.23
N ALA A 123 10.99 18.56 -10.51
CA ALA A 123 11.20 19.56 -9.45
C ALA A 123 10.02 19.64 -8.47
N ALA A 124 8.78 19.49 -8.95
CA ALA A 124 7.58 19.52 -8.13
C ALA A 124 7.28 18.19 -7.41
N LYS A 125 7.80 17.07 -7.94
CA LYS A 125 7.57 15.71 -7.44
C LYS A 125 8.88 14.92 -7.56
N PRO A 126 9.87 15.16 -6.68
CA PRO A 126 11.15 14.47 -6.77
C PRO A 126 10.99 12.97 -6.54
N VAL A 127 12.02 12.21 -6.91
CA VAL A 127 12.16 10.81 -6.48
C VAL A 127 12.02 10.75 -4.96
N GLY A 128 11.28 9.76 -4.46
CA GLY A 128 10.92 9.67 -3.04
C GLY A 128 9.55 10.25 -2.70
N THR A 129 8.90 10.98 -3.62
CA THR A 129 7.53 11.48 -3.41
C THR A 129 6.53 10.33 -3.51
N VAL A 130 5.84 10.03 -2.41
CA VAL A 130 4.83 8.95 -2.35
C VAL A 130 3.59 9.45 -1.63
N TRP A 131 2.43 9.27 -2.26
CA TRP A 131 1.15 9.41 -1.60
C TRP A 131 0.69 8.06 -1.08
N VAL A 132 0.28 8.06 0.19
CA VAL A 132 -0.37 6.92 0.85
C VAL A 132 -1.75 7.38 1.27
N ALA A 133 -2.77 6.57 1.01
CA ALA A 133 -4.14 6.83 1.43
C ALA A 133 -4.74 5.61 2.12
N TRP A 134 -5.66 5.86 3.04
CA TRP A 134 -6.37 4.83 3.81
C TRP A 134 -7.85 5.10 3.77
N CYS A 135 -8.65 4.06 3.57
CA CYS A 135 -10.09 4.13 3.71
C CYS A 135 -10.51 3.27 4.92
N VAL A 136 -11.11 3.89 5.93
CA VAL A 136 -11.58 3.24 7.16
C VAL A 136 -12.94 3.84 7.53
N GLY A 137 -13.94 3.01 7.79
CA GLY A 137 -15.28 3.49 8.17
C GLY A 137 -15.98 4.33 7.09
N GLY A 138 -15.62 4.13 5.81
CA GLY A 138 -16.12 4.91 4.69
C GLY A 138 -15.46 6.29 4.50
N CYS A 139 -14.49 6.65 5.34
CA CYS A 139 -13.73 7.89 5.23
C CYS A 139 -12.34 7.60 4.66
N ALA A 140 -11.98 8.29 3.59
CA ALA A 140 -10.66 8.22 2.99
C ALA A 140 -9.80 9.43 3.40
N GLU A 141 -8.55 9.17 3.80
CA GLU A 141 -7.55 10.19 4.11
C GLU A 141 -6.23 9.86 3.43
N ALA A 142 -5.45 10.88 3.08
CA ALA A 142 -4.18 10.70 2.41
C ALA A 142 -3.06 11.52 3.06
N GLN A 143 -1.83 11.06 2.85
CA GLN A 143 -0.60 11.72 3.31
C GLN A 143 0.46 11.68 2.22
N CYS A 144 1.11 12.82 2.00
CA CYS A 144 2.30 12.91 1.15
C CYS A 144 3.55 12.63 1.98
N LEU A 145 4.41 11.76 1.45
CA LEU A 145 5.69 11.41 2.03
C LEU A 145 6.81 11.85 1.07
N HIS A 146 7.92 12.28 1.66
CA HIS A 146 9.18 12.51 0.96
C HIS A 146 10.21 11.57 1.58
N LEU A 147 10.49 10.47 0.88
CA LEU A 147 11.29 9.35 1.37
C LEU A 147 12.68 9.37 0.73
N ASP A 148 13.71 9.18 1.54
CA ASP A 148 15.09 9.17 1.07
C ASP A 148 15.56 7.77 0.67
N GLY A 149 16.64 7.73 -0.11
CA GLY A 149 17.33 6.51 -0.49
C GLY A 149 17.01 6.03 -1.91
N ASP A 150 17.46 4.81 -2.21
CA ASP A 150 17.24 4.20 -3.52
C ASP A 150 15.80 3.64 -3.67
N ARG A 151 15.54 3.04 -4.83
CA ARG A 151 14.22 2.45 -5.14
C ARG A 151 13.77 1.41 -4.12
N ALA A 152 14.69 0.60 -3.61
CA ALA A 152 14.35 -0.43 -2.62
C ALA A 152 14.02 0.21 -1.27
N ALA A 153 14.82 1.18 -0.83
CA ALA A 153 14.60 1.92 0.40
C ALA A 153 13.28 2.69 0.40
N VAL A 154 12.95 3.41 -0.69
CA VAL A 154 11.69 4.16 -0.81
C VAL A 154 10.49 3.21 -0.73
N ARG A 155 10.54 2.06 -1.42
CA ARG A 155 9.46 1.05 -1.36
C ARG A 155 9.31 0.43 0.02
N ALA A 156 10.42 0.10 0.69
CA ALA A 156 10.38 -0.48 2.04
C ALA A 156 9.80 0.50 3.07
N GLN A 157 10.24 1.76 3.05
CA GLN A 157 9.69 2.82 3.89
C GLN A 157 8.19 3.05 3.61
N THR A 158 7.78 3.04 2.33
CA THR A 158 6.37 3.16 1.94
C THR A 158 5.52 2.06 2.59
N VAL A 159 5.98 0.80 2.56
CA VAL A 159 5.26 -0.33 3.20
C VAL A 159 5.11 -0.11 4.70
N GLN A 160 6.17 0.33 5.39
CA GLN A 160 6.09 0.61 6.82
C GLN A 160 5.10 1.74 7.14
N HIS A 161 5.17 2.87 6.40
CA HIS A 161 4.25 3.99 6.60
C HIS A 161 2.80 3.61 6.31
N ALA A 162 2.56 2.85 5.25
CA ALA A 162 1.24 2.33 4.90
C ALA A 162 0.62 1.49 6.03
N LEU A 163 1.37 0.54 6.58
CA LEU A 163 0.88 -0.33 7.65
C LEU A 163 0.71 0.43 8.98
N GLN A 164 1.66 1.29 9.33
CA GLN A 164 1.59 2.08 10.55
C GLN A 164 0.43 3.08 10.53
N GLY A 165 0.24 3.79 9.42
CA GLY A 165 -0.84 4.76 9.28
C GLY A 165 -2.22 4.12 9.26
N LEU A 166 -2.32 2.88 8.76
CA LEU A 166 -3.57 2.12 8.81
C LEU A 166 -3.92 1.71 10.25
N LEU A 167 -2.93 1.16 10.96
CA LEU A 167 -3.10 0.74 12.35
C LEU A 167 -3.55 1.91 13.24
N SER A 168 -2.98 3.09 13.07
CA SER A 168 -3.38 4.30 13.80
C SER A 168 -4.84 4.69 13.57
N ARG A 169 -5.35 4.52 12.34
CA ARG A 169 -6.74 4.85 11.99
C ARG A 169 -7.73 3.83 12.53
N LEU A 170 -7.37 2.55 12.52
CA LEU A 170 -8.18 1.49 13.13
C LEU A 170 -8.33 1.68 14.65
N ALA A 171 -7.28 2.17 15.32
CA ALA A 171 -7.34 2.48 16.75
C ALA A 171 -8.30 3.66 17.06
N ASN A 172 -8.39 4.64 16.17
CA ASN A 172 -9.23 5.83 16.36
C ASN A 172 -10.70 5.63 15.94
N GLY A 173 -10.97 4.68 15.03
CA GLY A 173 -12.33 4.35 14.56
C GLY A 173 -13.09 3.33 15.39
N ALA A 174 -12.46 2.77 16.43
CA ALA A 174 -13.08 1.82 17.36
C ALA A 174 -13.75 2.49 18.58
N ALA A 175 -13.91 3.83 18.55
CA ALA A 175 -14.52 4.65 19.59
C ALA A 175 -15.96 5.04 19.25
#